data_AF-A0A9E0PQT5-F1
#
_entry.id   AF-A0A9E0PQT5-F1
#
_cell.length_a   1.000
_cell.length_b   1.000
_cell.length_c   1.000
_cell.angle_alpha   90.00
_cell.angle_beta   90.00
_cell.angle_gamma   90.00
#
_symmetry.space_group_name_H-M   'P 1'
#
loop_
_entity.id
_entity.type
_entity.pdbx_description
1 polymer ?
#
loop_
_entity_poly.entity_id
_entity_poly.type
_entity_poly.pdbx_seq_one_letter_code
_entity_poly.pdbx_strand_id
1 'polypeptide(L)'
;MSDTILFVALPYLALFVCVFGSIYRIRTQPFSYSSLSSQFLESKGLMWGSLPWHIGITVILLAHVVAFLVPGLWQSLMSNQTVLMAVESIGLGLSFLCLLGLIVLAVRRLTSSKVQAVTSTMDLVVIFLLLLQVGLGAAIAVHCRWGSSWCSGTTTPYLWSILLLQPDTTHIHDLPLLVKAHIVSAWLFLLVIPFSRLLHMFAVPLEYLVRPPQNVVWNNPRRFEAQAQPFVKEEARRHFLNAGLGIAFGGFLLSMGTFRNIFSFFFGPRLSRKEEAELMELRLGRLESTVSQRKLELERQAANCILVAPLAELNSVTGKYFIDYKMQPAIAFKGKDGLPLFISAKCTHLGCTVSNKVDDQGKILCPCHVSYFDIETGQPNADAPAKEPLPHLGWVIMDERGKVLASRNAKGETTGAITALTEANARVYIAKSQEESA
;
A
#
# COMPACT_ATOMS: atom_id res chain seq x y z
N MET A 1 -4.85 -30.07 -38.52
CA MET A 1 -5.07 -30.39 -37.08
C MET A 1 -4.56 -29.28 -36.17
N SER A 2 -3.37 -28.72 -36.40
CA SER A 2 -2.84 -27.56 -35.66
C SER A 2 -3.81 -26.37 -35.63
N ASP A 3 -4.38 -26.03 -36.78
CA ASP A 3 -5.19 -24.81 -36.93
C ASP A 3 -6.51 -24.90 -36.17
N THR A 4 -7.15 -26.07 -36.17
CA THR A 4 -8.34 -26.33 -35.36
C THR A 4 -8.05 -26.22 -33.87
N ILE A 5 -6.89 -26.70 -33.42
CA ILE A 5 -6.51 -26.60 -32.00
C ILE A 5 -6.26 -25.13 -31.61
N LEU A 6 -5.49 -24.40 -32.41
CA LEU A 6 -5.06 -23.03 -32.10
C LEU A 6 -6.14 -21.97 -32.31
N PHE A 7 -7.03 -22.15 -33.30
CA PHE A 7 -8.02 -21.14 -33.71
C PHE A 7 -9.47 -21.56 -33.46
N VAL A 8 -9.71 -22.75 -32.90
CA VAL A 8 -11.06 -23.15 -32.46
C VAL A 8 -11.04 -23.58 -31.01
N ALA A 9 -10.28 -24.62 -30.66
CA ALA A 9 -10.28 -25.17 -29.30
C ALA A 9 -9.69 -24.19 -28.26
N LEU A 10 -8.53 -23.58 -28.57
CA LEU A 10 -7.85 -22.64 -27.68
C LEU A 10 -8.71 -21.40 -27.36
N PRO A 11 -9.37 -20.72 -28.32
CA PRO A 11 -10.29 -19.62 -28.02
C PRO A 11 -11.39 -19.98 -27.02
N TYR A 12 -12.07 -21.12 -27.20
CA TYR A 12 -13.12 -21.55 -26.28
C TYR A 12 -12.57 -21.86 -24.88
N LEU A 13 -11.43 -22.55 -24.80
CA LEU A 13 -10.77 -22.80 -23.52
C LEU A 13 -10.38 -21.50 -22.82
N ALA A 14 -9.77 -20.55 -23.56
CA ALA A 14 -9.36 -19.26 -23.04
C ALA A 14 -10.55 -18.44 -22.52
N LEU A 15 -11.65 -18.36 -23.28
CA LEU A 15 -12.87 -17.68 -22.86
C LEU A 15 -13.49 -18.33 -21.63
N PHE A 16 -13.65 -19.66 -21.63
CA PHE A 16 -14.20 -20.40 -20.52
C PHE A 16 -13.40 -20.16 -19.24
N VAL A 17 -12.09 -20.38 -19.29
CA VAL A 17 -11.19 -20.21 -18.14
C VAL A 17 -11.15 -18.75 -17.69
N CYS A 18 -11.08 -17.79 -18.62
CA CYS A 18 -11.07 -16.37 -18.29
C CYS A 18 -12.34 -15.97 -17.54
N VAL A 19 -13.53 -16.36 -18.01
CA VAL A 19 -14.80 -16.00 -17.37
C VAL A 19 -14.97 -16.73 -16.04
N PHE A 20 -15.00 -18.06 -16.06
CA PHE A 20 -15.32 -18.85 -14.86
C PHE A 20 -14.19 -18.81 -13.82
N GLY A 21 -12.93 -18.82 -14.26
CA GLY A 21 -11.78 -18.67 -13.37
C GLY A 21 -11.74 -17.31 -12.69
N SER A 22 -12.09 -16.23 -13.39
CA SER A 22 -12.15 -14.89 -12.81
C SER A 22 -13.27 -14.79 -11.78
N ILE A 23 -14.47 -15.28 -12.09
CA ILE A 23 -15.61 -15.31 -11.17
C ILE A 23 -15.25 -16.13 -9.91
N TYR A 24 -14.67 -17.31 -10.10
CA TYR A 24 -14.26 -18.18 -9.01
C TYR A 24 -13.25 -17.49 -8.08
N ARG A 25 -12.20 -16.87 -8.64
CA ARG A 25 -11.17 -16.18 -7.85
C ARG A 25 -11.71 -14.97 -7.10
N ILE A 26 -12.56 -14.16 -7.73
CA ILE A 26 -13.17 -12.99 -7.08
C ILE A 26 -14.06 -13.42 -5.91
N ARG A 27 -14.80 -14.54 -6.05
CA ARG A 27 -15.71 -15.05 -5.00
C ARG A 27 -14.97 -15.73 -3.85
N THR A 28 -13.94 -16.53 -4.15
CA THR A 28 -13.25 -17.37 -3.14
C THR A 28 -12.06 -16.66 -2.49
N GLN A 29 -11.39 -15.76 -3.21
CA GLN A 29 -10.17 -15.08 -2.75
C GLN A 29 -10.22 -13.57 -3.04
N PRO A 30 -11.18 -12.83 -2.46
CA PRO A 30 -11.38 -11.41 -2.74
C PRO A 30 -10.13 -10.55 -2.42
N PHE A 31 -9.35 -10.91 -1.40
CA PHE A 31 -8.11 -10.20 -1.06
C PHE A 31 -6.99 -10.37 -2.09
N SER A 32 -7.06 -11.40 -2.94
CA SER A 32 -6.10 -11.60 -4.05
C SER A 32 -6.41 -10.72 -5.27
N TYR A 33 -7.57 -10.07 -5.29
CA TYR A 33 -8.02 -9.17 -6.35
C TYR A 33 -7.48 -7.76 -6.10
N SER A 34 -6.24 -7.53 -6.55
CA SER A 34 -5.56 -6.24 -6.38
C SER A 34 -4.55 -6.02 -7.51
N SER A 35 -4.18 -4.76 -7.74
CA SER A 35 -3.11 -4.38 -8.66
C SER A 35 -1.72 -4.77 -8.17
N LEU A 36 -1.58 -5.19 -6.89
CA LEU A 36 -0.31 -5.62 -6.25
C LEU A 36 0.83 -4.62 -6.53
N SER A 37 0.60 -3.35 -6.16
CA SER A 37 1.56 -2.28 -6.42
C SER A 37 2.89 -2.52 -5.71
N SER A 38 3.99 -2.33 -6.45
CA SER A 38 5.36 -2.38 -5.91
C SER A 38 5.97 -0.98 -5.76
N GLN A 39 5.15 0.06 -5.84
CA GLN A 39 5.59 1.47 -5.81
C GLN A 39 6.26 1.87 -4.51
N PHE A 40 5.78 1.32 -3.39
CA PHE A 40 6.33 1.62 -2.07
C PHE A 40 7.80 1.18 -1.93
N LEU A 41 8.17 0.06 -2.57
CA LEU A 41 9.53 -0.49 -2.50
C LEU A 41 10.51 0.25 -3.42
N GLU A 42 10.03 0.67 -4.60
CA GLU A 42 10.80 1.42 -5.60
C GLU A 42 9.83 2.20 -6.49
N SER A 43 9.92 3.53 -6.47
CA SER A 43 8.98 4.43 -7.16
C SER A 43 9.52 5.10 -8.42
N LYS A 44 10.83 5.34 -8.52
CA LYS A 44 11.44 6.11 -9.61
C LYS A 44 11.37 5.34 -10.92
N GLY A 45 11.82 4.08 -10.93
CA GLY A 45 11.74 3.21 -12.10
C GLY A 45 10.30 2.83 -12.45
N LEU A 46 9.44 2.68 -11.43
CA LEU A 46 8.02 2.35 -11.66
C LEU A 46 7.30 3.45 -12.46
N MET A 47 7.52 4.73 -12.15
CA MET A 47 6.83 5.82 -12.82
C MET A 47 7.12 5.85 -14.33
N TRP A 48 8.40 5.77 -14.70
CA TRP A 48 8.85 5.78 -16.10
C TRP A 48 8.48 4.51 -16.87
N GLY A 49 8.24 3.39 -16.19
CA GLY A 49 7.73 2.18 -16.85
C GLY A 49 6.20 2.15 -16.93
N SER A 50 5.54 2.38 -15.81
CA SER A 50 4.10 2.19 -15.63
C SER A 50 3.27 3.21 -16.41
N LEU A 51 3.66 4.49 -16.43
CA LEU A 51 2.90 5.53 -17.12
C LEU A 51 2.84 5.32 -18.64
N PRO A 52 3.98 5.20 -19.37
CA PRO A 52 3.94 4.98 -20.82
C PRO A 52 3.28 3.65 -21.19
N TRP A 53 3.50 2.60 -20.38
CA TRP A 53 2.82 1.32 -20.54
C TRP A 53 1.29 1.47 -20.50
N HIS A 54 0.74 2.03 -19.41
CA HIS A 54 -0.71 2.08 -19.22
C HIS A 54 -1.40 3.05 -20.18
N ILE A 55 -0.80 4.20 -20.49
CA ILE A 55 -1.35 5.13 -21.49
C ILE A 55 -1.42 4.44 -22.85
N GLY A 56 -0.31 3.84 -23.28
CA GLY A 56 -0.24 3.17 -24.57
C GLY A 56 -1.24 2.03 -24.69
N ILE A 57 -1.25 1.10 -23.73
CA ILE A 57 -2.10 -0.09 -23.82
C ILE A 57 -3.58 0.26 -23.71
N THR A 58 -3.95 1.27 -22.91
CA THR A 58 -5.37 1.67 -22.76
C THR A 58 -5.92 2.17 -24.08
N VAL A 59 -5.18 3.04 -24.79
CA VAL A 59 -5.63 3.58 -26.08
C VAL A 59 -5.64 2.50 -27.17
N ILE A 60 -4.60 1.65 -27.23
CA ILE A 60 -4.53 0.55 -28.19
C ILE A 60 -5.67 -0.44 -27.96
N LEU A 61 -5.91 -0.84 -26.72
CA LEU A 61 -6.97 -1.77 -26.36
C LEU A 61 -8.34 -1.18 -26.69
N LEU A 62 -8.58 0.10 -26.39
CA LEU A 62 -9.83 0.77 -26.73
C LEU A 62 -10.08 0.76 -28.24
N ALA A 63 -9.06 1.06 -29.05
CA ALA A 63 -9.17 1.01 -30.51
C ALA A 63 -9.52 -0.42 -31.01
N HIS A 64 -8.88 -1.46 -30.46
CA HIS A 64 -9.21 -2.85 -30.78
C HIS A 64 -10.66 -3.20 -30.40
N VAL A 65 -11.12 -2.75 -29.23
CA VAL A 65 -12.50 -2.97 -28.77
C VAL A 65 -13.50 -2.28 -29.69
N VAL A 66 -13.24 -1.05 -30.15
CA VAL A 66 -14.12 -0.34 -31.10
C VAL A 66 -14.17 -1.05 -32.45
N ALA A 67 -13.01 -1.45 -32.98
CA ALA A 67 -12.92 -2.20 -34.24
C ALA A 67 -13.71 -3.53 -34.18
N PHE A 68 -13.65 -4.20 -33.03
CA PHE A 68 -14.34 -5.46 -32.79
C PHE A 68 -15.87 -5.30 -32.59
N LEU A 69 -16.30 -4.37 -31.72
CA LEU A 69 -17.71 -4.23 -31.33
C LEU A 69 -18.56 -3.50 -32.36
N VAL A 70 -17.97 -2.55 -33.11
CA VAL A 70 -18.72 -1.70 -34.06
C VAL A 70 -18.00 -1.69 -35.42
N PRO A 71 -17.89 -2.84 -36.10
CA PRO A 71 -17.08 -2.97 -37.32
C PRO A 71 -17.54 -2.05 -38.45
N GLY A 72 -18.85 -1.78 -38.58
CA GLY A 72 -19.38 -0.87 -39.59
C GLY A 72 -18.91 0.58 -39.39
N LEU A 73 -18.93 1.07 -38.14
CA LEU A 73 -18.40 2.40 -37.81
C LEU A 73 -16.89 2.46 -38.05
N TRP A 74 -16.17 1.44 -37.59
CA TRP A 74 -14.72 1.36 -37.75
C TRP A 74 -14.33 1.38 -39.24
N GLN A 75 -14.97 0.55 -40.06
CA GLN A 75 -14.76 0.53 -41.51
C GLN A 75 -15.04 1.88 -42.16
N SER A 76 -16.13 2.55 -41.77
CA SER A 76 -16.48 3.88 -42.29
C SER A 76 -15.40 4.92 -41.95
N LEU A 77 -14.83 4.88 -40.74
CA LEU A 77 -13.75 5.77 -40.34
C LEU A 77 -12.46 5.47 -41.11
N MET A 78 -12.10 4.19 -41.24
CA MET A 78 -10.87 3.75 -41.91
C MET A 78 -10.92 3.91 -43.43
N SER A 79 -12.11 4.11 -44.01
CA SER A 79 -12.27 4.45 -45.43
C SER A 79 -11.76 5.86 -45.75
N ASN A 80 -11.67 6.74 -44.74
CA ASN A 80 -11.04 8.05 -44.89
C ASN A 80 -9.52 7.92 -44.73
N GLN A 81 -8.78 8.20 -45.80
CA GLN A 81 -7.32 8.06 -45.84
C GLN A 81 -6.59 8.87 -44.75
N THR A 82 -7.05 10.08 -44.43
CA THR A 82 -6.43 10.91 -43.37
C THR A 82 -6.59 10.27 -42.00
N VAL A 83 -7.79 9.75 -41.72
CA VAL A 83 -8.10 9.05 -40.46
C VAL A 83 -7.31 7.76 -40.37
N LEU A 84 -7.25 6.98 -41.45
CA LEU A 84 -6.46 5.75 -41.53
C LEU A 84 -4.97 6.02 -41.23
N MET A 85 -4.37 7.02 -41.87
CA MET A 85 -2.97 7.37 -41.61
C MET A 85 -2.75 7.83 -40.17
N ALA A 86 -3.67 8.60 -39.60
CA ALA A 86 -3.60 9.04 -38.22
C ALA A 86 -3.66 7.85 -37.25
N VAL A 87 -4.63 6.94 -37.43
CA VAL A 87 -4.80 5.76 -36.57
C VAL A 87 -3.60 4.82 -36.66
N GLU A 88 -3.09 4.53 -37.85
CA GLU A 88 -1.91 3.68 -38.03
C GLU A 88 -0.66 4.32 -37.39
N SER A 89 -0.44 5.63 -37.59
CA SER A 89 0.72 6.34 -37.04
C SER A 89 0.66 6.44 -35.51
N ILE A 90 -0.52 6.77 -34.96
CA ILE A 90 -0.75 6.83 -33.52
C ILE A 90 -0.61 5.43 -32.91
N GLY A 91 -1.20 4.40 -33.52
CA GLY A 91 -1.11 3.02 -33.07
C GLY A 91 0.34 2.53 -33.02
N LEU A 92 1.13 2.80 -34.06
CA LEU A 92 2.55 2.48 -34.09
C LEU A 92 3.33 3.23 -33.01
N GLY A 93 3.12 4.54 -32.86
CA GLY A 93 3.76 5.35 -31.82
C GLY A 93 3.45 4.86 -30.40
N LEU A 94 2.18 4.53 -30.13
CA LEU A 94 1.74 3.97 -28.84
C LEU A 94 2.32 2.57 -28.60
N SER A 95 2.54 1.77 -29.66
CA SER A 95 3.17 0.45 -29.52
C SER A 95 4.61 0.56 -29.04
N PHE A 96 5.38 1.51 -29.59
CA PHE A 96 6.74 1.80 -29.12
C PHE A 96 6.75 2.34 -27.69
N LEU A 97 5.80 3.22 -27.35
CA LEU A 97 5.62 3.72 -25.99
C LEU A 97 5.34 2.58 -24.99
N CYS A 98 4.48 1.64 -25.37
CA CYS A 98 4.20 0.43 -24.59
C CYS A 98 5.45 -0.44 -24.41
N LEU A 99 6.19 -0.71 -25.49
CA LEU A 99 7.39 -1.54 -25.44
C LEU A 99 8.45 -0.91 -24.53
N LEU A 100 8.70 0.39 -24.66
CA LEU A 100 9.63 1.09 -23.78
C LEU A 100 9.20 1.00 -22.32
N GLY A 101 7.91 1.24 -22.03
CA GLY A 101 7.36 1.10 -20.68
C GLY A 101 7.53 -0.31 -20.11
N LEU A 102 7.19 -1.34 -20.89
CA LEU A 102 7.34 -2.74 -20.50
C LEU A 102 8.79 -3.15 -20.30
N ILE A 103 9.71 -2.71 -21.16
CA ILE A 103 11.14 -2.98 -21.02
C ILE A 103 11.66 -2.35 -19.73
N VAL A 104 11.30 -1.10 -19.41
CA VAL A 104 11.67 -0.45 -18.15
C VAL A 104 11.11 -1.24 -16.96
N LEU A 105 9.85 -1.68 -17.00
CA LEU A 105 9.25 -2.50 -15.96
C LEU A 105 9.93 -3.87 -15.81
N ALA A 106 10.36 -4.48 -16.92
CA ALA A 106 11.06 -5.76 -16.93
C ALA A 106 12.46 -5.62 -16.33
N VAL A 107 13.25 -4.66 -16.80
CA VAL A 107 14.58 -4.35 -16.25
C VAL A 107 14.47 -4.05 -14.77
N ARG A 108 13.51 -3.20 -14.35
CA ARG A 108 13.29 -2.89 -12.93
C ARG A 108 13.03 -4.14 -12.10
N ARG A 109 12.18 -5.05 -12.59
CA ARG A 109 11.82 -6.29 -11.89
C ARG A 109 12.99 -7.28 -11.82
N LEU A 110 13.89 -7.25 -12.80
CA LEU A 110 15.07 -8.12 -12.87
C LEU A 110 16.31 -7.54 -12.18
N THR A 111 16.36 -6.25 -11.84
CA THR A 111 17.56 -5.60 -11.29
C THR A 111 17.39 -5.09 -9.86
N SER A 112 16.17 -4.74 -9.44
CA SER A 112 15.92 -4.23 -8.10
C SER A 112 15.72 -5.36 -7.09
N SER A 113 16.66 -5.52 -6.16
CA SER A 113 16.59 -6.55 -5.10
C SER A 113 15.31 -6.47 -4.27
N LYS A 114 14.83 -5.26 -3.98
CA LYS A 114 13.57 -5.03 -3.25
C LYS A 114 12.34 -5.54 -4.02
N VAL A 115 12.31 -5.31 -5.34
CA VAL A 115 11.18 -5.74 -6.19
C VAL A 115 11.21 -7.24 -6.45
N GLN A 116 12.41 -7.82 -6.60
CA GLN A 116 12.59 -9.27 -6.75
C GLN A 116 12.04 -10.03 -5.54
N ALA A 117 12.25 -9.53 -4.32
CA ALA A 117 11.76 -10.15 -3.09
C ALA A 117 10.23 -10.34 -3.04
N VAL A 118 9.46 -9.58 -3.83
CA VAL A 118 8.00 -9.65 -3.90
C VAL A 118 7.48 -10.03 -5.30
N THR A 119 8.36 -10.49 -6.19
CA THR A 119 7.98 -10.89 -7.56
C THR A 119 7.66 -12.37 -7.61
N SER A 120 6.49 -12.71 -8.16
CA SER A 120 6.09 -14.09 -8.42
C SER A 120 6.53 -14.57 -9.81
N THR A 121 6.59 -15.89 -10.02
CA THR A 121 6.82 -16.48 -11.35
C THR A 121 5.76 -16.04 -12.36
N MET A 122 4.50 -15.94 -11.93
CA MET A 122 3.40 -15.45 -12.77
C MET A 122 3.56 -13.99 -13.20
N ASP A 123 4.20 -13.13 -12.39
CA ASP A 123 4.53 -11.76 -12.82
C ASP A 123 5.51 -11.77 -14.00
N LEU A 124 6.47 -12.70 -14.01
CA LEU A 124 7.45 -12.86 -15.09
C LEU A 124 6.80 -13.46 -16.35
N VAL A 125 5.89 -14.41 -16.20
CA VAL A 125 5.11 -14.94 -17.32
C VAL A 125 4.26 -13.84 -17.96
N VAL A 126 3.55 -13.05 -17.15
CA VAL A 126 2.72 -11.95 -17.67
C VAL A 126 3.55 -10.90 -18.38
N ILE A 127 4.68 -10.45 -17.81
CA ILE A 127 5.49 -9.41 -18.47
C ILE A 127 6.09 -9.91 -19.78
N PHE A 128 6.48 -11.18 -19.85
CA PHE A 128 6.93 -11.82 -21.09
C PHE A 128 5.80 -11.88 -22.13
N LEU A 129 4.61 -12.35 -21.75
CA LEU A 129 3.46 -12.42 -22.65
C LEU A 129 3.04 -11.03 -23.14
N LEU A 130 3.10 -10.00 -22.30
CA LEU A 130 2.82 -8.62 -22.69
C LEU A 130 3.86 -8.10 -23.68
N LEU A 131 5.15 -8.33 -23.43
CA LEU A 131 6.23 -7.96 -24.35
C LEU A 131 6.07 -8.66 -25.70
N LEU A 132 5.74 -9.95 -25.69
CA LEU A 132 5.46 -10.73 -26.91
C LEU A 132 4.24 -10.18 -27.65
N GLN A 133 3.13 -9.94 -26.97
CA GLN A 133 1.89 -9.46 -27.58
C GLN A 133 2.07 -8.10 -28.25
N VAL A 134 2.67 -7.15 -27.54
CA VAL A 134 2.91 -5.80 -28.05
C VAL A 134 3.97 -5.82 -29.13
N GLY A 135 5.02 -6.64 -28.99
CA GLY A 135 6.07 -6.80 -29.99
C GLY A 135 5.53 -7.35 -31.31
N LEU A 136 4.68 -8.38 -31.25
CA LEU A 136 3.98 -8.91 -32.43
C LEU A 136 3.06 -7.85 -33.05
N GLY A 137 2.33 -7.08 -32.23
CA GLY A 137 1.47 -5.99 -32.71
C GLY A 137 2.25 -4.88 -33.43
N ALA A 138 3.38 -4.46 -32.85
CA ALA A 138 4.28 -3.48 -33.48
C ALA A 138 4.87 -4.02 -34.79
N ALA A 139 5.27 -5.29 -34.82
CA ALA A 139 5.75 -5.93 -36.04
C ALA A 139 4.66 -5.98 -37.13
N ILE A 140 3.40 -6.24 -36.77
CA ILE A 140 2.27 -6.20 -37.72
C ILE A 140 2.11 -4.79 -38.27
N ALA A 141 2.14 -3.76 -37.42
CA ALA A 141 2.02 -2.38 -37.86
C ALA A 141 3.12 -1.96 -38.85
N VAL A 142 4.33 -2.55 -38.75
CA VAL A 142 5.46 -2.27 -39.65
C VAL A 142 5.43 -3.11 -40.93
N HIS A 143 5.15 -4.41 -40.82
CA HIS A 143 5.31 -5.39 -41.91
C HIS A 143 4.00 -5.76 -42.61
N CYS A 144 2.88 -5.71 -41.91
CA CYS A 144 1.53 -6.02 -42.39
C CYS A 144 0.65 -4.78 -42.21
N ARG A 145 1.15 -3.67 -42.76
CA ARG A 145 0.59 -2.31 -42.63
C ARG A 145 -0.89 -2.24 -43.01
N TRP A 146 -1.55 -1.15 -42.60
CA TRP A 146 -2.98 -0.90 -42.83
C TRP A 146 -3.89 -1.92 -42.13
N GLY A 147 -3.39 -2.49 -41.02
CA GLY A 147 -4.07 -3.43 -40.13
C GLY A 147 -5.49 -3.02 -39.77
N SER A 148 -5.64 -1.74 -39.45
CA SER A 148 -6.92 -1.15 -39.07
C SER A 148 -7.95 -1.18 -40.19
N SER A 149 -7.55 -1.20 -41.46
CA SER A 149 -8.49 -1.19 -42.59
C SER A 149 -9.01 -2.58 -42.97
N TRP A 150 -8.16 -3.61 -42.96
CA TRP A 150 -8.55 -4.96 -43.39
C TRP A 150 -9.09 -5.83 -42.25
N CYS A 151 -8.93 -5.43 -40.99
CA CYS A 151 -9.39 -6.21 -39.84
C CYS A 151 -10.92 -6.40 -39.80
N SER A 152 -11.70 -5.46 -40.34
CA SER A 152 -13.17 -5.55 -40.39
C SER A 152 -13.66 -6.69 -41.28
N GLY A 153 -12.87 -7.10 -42.29
CA GLY A 153 -13.23 -8.16 -43.24
C GLY A 153 -12.62 -9.54 -42.92
N THR A 154 -11.73 -9.61 -41.93
CA THR A 154 -10.95 -10.84 -41.63
C THR A 154 -10.99 -11.18 -40.14
N THR A 155 -10.16 -10.54 -39.31
CA THR A 155 -10.05 -10.86 -37.89
C THR A 155 -11.35 -10.62 -37.12
N THR A 156 -12.07 -9.53 -37.43
CA THR A 156 -13.33 -9.20 -36.73
C THR A 156 -14.43 -10.25 -36.96
N PRO A 157 -14.77 -10.64 -38.20
CA PRO A 157 -15.76 -11.70 -38.41
C PRO A 157 -15.30 -13.06 -37.85
N TYR A 158 -14.00 -13.38 -37.89
CA TYR A 158 -13.47 -14.55 -37.18
C TYR A 158 -13.77 -14.50 -35.67
N LEU A 159 -13.46 -13.39 -34.98
CA LEU A 159 -13.73 -13.26 -33.54
C LEU A 159 -15.22 -13.37 -33.22
N TRP A 160 -16.09 -12.79 -34.06
CA TRP A 160 -17.54 -12.93 -33.92
C TRP A 160 -18.01 -14.37 -34.14
N SER A 161 -17.42 -15.10 -35.10
CA SER A 161 -17.75 -16.51 -35.36
C SER A 161 -17.51 -17.39 -34.13
N ILE A 162 -16.44 -17.12 -33.37
CA ILE A 162 -16.15 -17.80 -32.09
C ILE A 162 -17.22 -17.47 -31.05
N LEU A 163 -17.60 -16.19 -30.90
CA LEU A 163 -18.62 -15.79 -29.91
C LEU A 163 -20.02 -16.30 -30.25
N LEU A 164 -20.34 -16.42 -31.54
CA LEU A 164 -21.61 -16.98 -32.03
C LEU A 164 -21.64 -18.52 -31.99
N LEU A 165 -20.58 -19.16 -31.48
CA LEU A 165 -20.43 -20.62 -31.41
C LEU A 165 -20.47 -21.31 -32.78
N GLN A 166 -20.11 -20.59 -33.84
CA GLN A 166 -20.03 -21.05 -35.22
C GLN A 166 -18.64 -20.75 -35.78
N PRO A 167 -17.59 -21.44 -35.28
CA PRO A 167 -16.21 -21.05 -35.56
C PRO A 167 -15.90 -21.17 -37.05
N ASP A 168 -15.56 -20.04 -37.69
CA ASP A 168 -15.17 -19.99 -39.10
C ASP A 168 -13.74 -19.49 -39.25
N THR A 169 -12.83 -20.45 -39.50
CA THR A 169 -11.40 -20.16 -39.68
C THR A 169 -11.05 -19.68 -41.08
N THR A 170 -11.98 -19.65 -42.03
CA THR A 170 -11.70 -19.21 -43.41
C THR A 170 -11.23 -17.76 -43.46
N HIS A 171 -11.79 -16.91 -42.60
CA HIS A 171 -11.44 -15.49 -42.47
C HIS A 171 -9.97 -15.21 -42.08
N ILE A 172 -9.29 -16.19 -41.48
CA ILE A 172 -7.89 -16.05 -41.03
C ILE A 172 -6.94 -17.00 -41.75
N HIS A 173 -7.45 -17.84 -42.66
CA HIS A 173 -6.68 -18.89 -43.32
C HIS A 173 -5.47 -18.32 -44.07
N ASP A 174 -5.67 -17.23 -44.82
CA ASP A 174 -4.65 -16.62 -45.66
C ASP A 174 -3.83 -15.52 -44.97
N LEU A 175 -4.06 -15.29 -43.68
CA LEU A 175 -3.32 -14.27 -42.94
C LEU A 175 -1.86 -14.67 -42.73
N PRO A 176 -0.92 -13.70 -42.77
CA PRO A 176 0.48 -13.94 -42.47
C PRO A 176 0.69 -14.60 -41.10
N LEU A 177 1.73 -15.42 -40.99
CA LEU A 177 2.06 -16.13 -39.74
C LEU A 177 2.21 -15.17 -38.55
N LEU A 178 2.73 -13.97 -38.79
CA LEU A 178 2.87 -12.90 -37.80
C LEU A 178 1.53 -12.51 -37.16
N VAL A 179 0.48 -12.35 -37.99
CA VAL A 179 -0.87 -12.00 -37.54
C VAL A 179 -1.50 -13.18 -36.78
N LYS A 180 -1.35 -14.39 -37.32
CA LYS A 180 -1.79 -15.63 -36.65
C LYS A 180 -1.14 -15.79 -35.27
N ALA A 181 0.15 -15.54 -35.14
CA ALA A 181 0.87 -15.59 -33.87
C ALA A 181 0.35 -14.55 -32.86
N HIS A 182 0.03 -13.34 -33.31
CA HIS A 182 -0.56 -12.30 -32.46
C HIS A 182 -1.96 -12.69 -31.95
N ILE A 183 -2.77 -13.35 -32.79
CA ILE A 183 -4.10 -13.88 -32.40
C ILE A 183 -3.94 -15.00 -31.37
N VAL A 184 -3.06 -15.98 -31.61
CA VAL A 184 -2.81 -17.08 -30.65
C VAL A 184 -2.28 -16.54 -29.32
N SER A 185 -1.34 -15.60 -29.36
CA SER A 185 -0.79 -14.95 -28.17
C SER A 185 -1.87 -14.17 -27.39
N ALA A 186 -2.84 -13.56 -28.07
CA ALA A 186 -3.98 -12.91 -27.41
C ALA A 186 -4.87 -13.92 -26.65
N TRP A 187 -5.12 -15.11 -27.21
CA TRP A 187 -5.87 -16.16 -26.52
C TRP A 187 -5.12 -16.72 -25.32
N LEU A 188 -3.81 -16.93 -25.44
CA LEU A 188 -2.96 -17.30 -24.32
C LEU A 188 -2.97 -16.23 -23.22
N PHE A 189 -2.98 -14.95 -23.59
CA PHE A 189 -3.08 -13.85 -22.65
C PHE A 189 -4.41 -13.88 -21.89
N LEU A 190 -5.55 -14.08 -22.57
CA LEU A 190 -6.87 -14.25 -21.95
C LEU A 190 -6.89 -15.43 -20.96
N LEU A 191 -6.30 -16.57 -21.34
CA LEU A 191 -6.23 -17.77 -20.52
C LEU A 191 -5.53 -17.53 -19.16
N VAL A 192 -4.50 -16.68 -19.11
CA VAL A 192 -3.72 -16.42 -17.89
C VAL A 192 -4.28 -15.32 -16.99
N ILE A 193 -5.29 -14.56 -17.44
CA ILE A 193 -5.92 -13.48 -16.66
C ILE A 193 -6.35 -13.93 -15.24
N PRO A 194 -7.14 -15.00 -15.07
CA PRO A 194 -7.65 -15.38 -13.73
C PRO A 194 -6.56 -15.82 -12.77
N PHE A 195 -5.37 -16.22 -13.26
CA PHE A 195 -4.27 -16.72 -12.44
C PHE A 195 -3.19 -15.68 -12.16
N SER A 196 -3.37 -14.45 -12.63
CA SER A 196 -2.32 -13.42 -12.57
C SER A 196 -2.82 -12.09 -12.03
N ARG A 197 -1.92 -11.11 -11.96
CA ARG A 197 -2.26 -9.73 -11.58
C ARG A 197 -3.16 -9.04 -12.61
N LEU A 198 -3.28 -9.56 -13.83
CA LEU A 198 -4.03 -8.95 -14.93
C LEU A 198 -5.52 -8.77 -14.62
N LEU A 199 -6.04 -9.55 -13.67
CA LEU A 199 -7.40 -9.44 -13.17
C LEU A 199 -7.77 -8.00 -12.73
N HIS A 200 -6.79 -7.19 -12.30
CA HIS A 200 -6.99 -5.77 -11.97
C HIS A 200 -7.57 -4.94 -13.13
N MET A 201 -7.45 -5.40 -14.39
CA MET A 201 -8.06 -4.71 -15.54
C MET A 201 -9.58 -4.64 -15.46
N PHE A 202 -10.23 -5.54 -14.72
CA PHE A 202 -11.69 -5.49 -14.50
C PHE A 202 -12.08 -4.55 -13.36
N ALA A 203 -11.12 -4.07 -12.55
CA ALA A 203 -11.32 -3.15 -11.44
C ALA A 203 -11.18 -1.68 -11.88
N VAL A 204 -11.57 -1.32 -13.11
CA VAL A 204 -11.56 0.09 -13.52
C VAL A 204 -12.57 0.85 -12.66
N PRO A 205 -12.15 1.88 -11.90
CA PRO A 205 -13.00 2.53 -10.90
C PRO A 205 -13.97 3.54 -11.54
N LEU A 206 -14.80 3.10 -12.50
CA LEU A 206 -15.77 3.94 -13.18
C LEU A 206 -16.82 4.51 -12.21
N GLU A 207 -17.19 3.74 -11.19
CA GLU A 207 -18.11 4.17 -10.13
C GLU A 207 -17.57 5.38 -9.36
N TYR A 208 -16.24 5.52 -9.25
CA TYR A 208 -15.62 6.64 -8.53
C TYR A 208 -15.99 8.01 -9.14
N LEU A 209 -16.29 8.07 -10.44
CA LEU A 209 -16.70 9.31 -11.11
C LEU A 209 -18.04 9.86 -10.62
N VAL A 210 -18.90 9.00 -10.07
CA VAL A 210 -20.24 9.36 -9.57
C VAL A 210 -20.42 9.08 -8.08
N ARG A 211 -19.43 8.46 -7.44
CA ARG A 211 -19.48 8.08 -6.02
C ARG A 211 -19.41 9.32 -5.12
N PRO A 212 -20.25 9.43 -4.08
CA PRO A 212 -20.13 10.50 -3.10
C PRO A 212 -18.78 10.41 -2.36
N PRO A 213 -18.20 11.56 -1.95
CA PRO A 213 -16.89 11.58 -1.30
C PRO A 213 -16.86 10.82 0.03
N GLN A 214 -18.00 10.77 0.72
CA GLN A 214 -18.16 10.02 1.97
C GLN A 214 -19.09 8.82 1.74
N ASN A 215 -18.61 7.63 2.10
CA ASN A 215 -19.41 6.41 2.11
C ASN A 215 -19.50 5.89 3.54
N VAL A 216 -20.72 5.80 4.07
CA VAL A 216 -21.01 5.40 5.45
C VAL A 216 -21.58 3.99 5.44
N VAL A 217 -20.84 3.05 6.03
CA VAL A 217 -21.29 1.65 6.19
C VAL A 217 -21.87 1.51 7.59
N TRP A 218 -23.19 1.27 7.68
CA TRP A 218 -23.89 1.11 8.94
C TRP A 218 -23.76 -0.33 9.46
N ASN A 219 -23.42 -0.49 10.73
CA ASN A 219 -23.21 -1.81 11.35
C ASN A 219 -24.46 -2.36 12.08
N ASN A 220 -25.61 -1.69 11.96
CA ASN A 220 -26.85 -2.08 12.64
C ASN A 220 -27.99 -2.29 11.61
N PRO A 221 -28.50 -3.52 11.44
CA PRO A 221 -29.57 -3.81 10.49
C PRO A 221 -30.94 -3.23 10.88
N ARG A 222 -31.13 -2.73 12.11
CA ARG A 222 -32.44 -2.25 12.61
C ARG A 222 -32.92 -0.91 12.05
N ARG A 223 -32.24 -0.32 11.07
CA ARG A 223 -32.60 1.01 10.52
C ARG A 223 -33.09 1.03 9.08
N PHE A 224 -33.32 -0.13 8.46
CA PHE A 224 -34.00 -0.18 7.16
C PHE A 224 -35.44 0.37 7.20
N GLU A 225 -36.05 0.53 8.38
CA GLU A 225 -37.41 1.08 8.56
C GLU A 225 -37.49 2.58 8.85
N ALA A 226 -36.36 3.28 9.00
CA ALA A 226 -36.42 4.74 9.10
C ALA A 226 -36.67 5.28 7.68
N GLN A 227 -37.94 5.55 7.37
CA GLN A 227 -38.42 6.25 6.17
C GLN A 227 -37.34 7.23 5.70
N ALA A 228 -36.71 6.90 4.57
CA ALA A 228 -35.83 7.85 3.91
C ALA A 228 -36.68 9.12 3.72
N GLN A 229 -36.25 10.22 4.34
CA GLN A 229 -36.84 11.53 4.09
C GLN A 229 -37.03 11.66 2.58
N PRO A 230 -38.24 11.98 2.09
CA PRO A 230 -38.50 12.00 0.66
C PRO A 230 -37.52 12.97 0.03
N PHE A 231 -36.58 12.43 -0.71
CA PHE A 231 -35.57 13.21 -1.40
C PHE A 231 -36.32 14.09 -2.40
N VAL A 232 -36.28 15.42 -2.20
CA VAL A 232 -37.01 16.39 -3.03
C VAL A 232 -36.45 16.32 -4.45
N LYS A 233 -37.14 15.59 -5.33
CA LYS A 233 -36.71 15.25 -6.70
C LYS A 233 -36.40 16.50 -7.56
N GLU A 234 -36.97 17.65 -7.19
CA GLU A 234 -36.73 18.94 -7.85
C GLU A 234 -35.33 19.51 -7.61
N GLU A 235 -34.73 19.32 -6.42
CA GLU A 235 -33.38 19.82 -6.14
C GLU A 235 -32.33 19.03 -6.91
N ALA A 236 -32.41 17.70 -6.97
CA ALA A 236 -31.46 16.91 -7.77
C ALA A 236 -31.52 17.25 -9.25
N ARG A 237 -32.71 17.46 -9.83
CA ARG A 237 -32.81 17.79 -11.25
C ARG A 237 -32.20 19.15 -11.54
N ARG A 238 -32.37 20.11 -10.64
CA ARG A 238 -31.75 21.44 -10.71
C ARG A 238 -30.24 21.37 -10.51
N HIS A 239 -29.75 20.60 -9.55
CA HIS A 239 -28.32 20.37 -9.35
C HIS A 239 -27.68 19.57 -10.49
N PHE A 240 -28.39 18.61 -11.09
CA PHE A 240 -27.92 17.85 -12.26
C PHE A 240 -27.85 18.73 -13.51
N LEU A 241 -28.83 19.61 -13.74
CA LEU A 241 -28.81 20.58 -14.83
C LEU A 241 -27.73 21.64 -14.61
N ASN A 242 -27.58 22.15 -13.39
CA ASN A 242 -26.53 23.10 -13.03
C ASN A 242 -25.13 22.46 -13.07
N ALA A 243 -25.00 21.19 -12.69
CA ALA A 243 -23.76 20.42 -12.84
C ALA A 243 -23.48 20.11 -14.30
N GLY A 244 -24.48 19.77 -15.11
CA GLY A 244 -24.34 19.56 -16.55
C GLY A 244 -23.89 20.82 -17.28
N LEU A 245 -24.49 21.98 -16.96
CA LEU A 245 -24.06 23.28 -17.45
C LEU A 245 -22.66 23.66 -16.91
N GLY A 246 -22.37 23.33 -15.66
CA GLY A 246 -21.05 23.50 -15.05
C GLY A 246 -19.97 22.59 -15.64
N ILE A 247 -20.33 21.40 -16.13
CA ILE A 247 -19.44 20.46 -16.83
C ILE A 247 -19.25 20.88 -18.29
N ALA A 248 -20.27 21.44 -18.95
CA ALA A 248 -20.12 22.00 -20.30
C ALA A 248 -19.26 23.28 -20.27
N PHE A 249 -19.50 24.17 -19.32
CA PHE A 249 -18.70 25.37 -19.08
C PHE A 249 -17.29 25.03 -18.55
N GLY A 250 -17.21 24.04 -17.66
CA GLY A 250 -15.97 23.45 -17.18
C GLY A 250 -15.18 22.76 -18.29
N GLY A 251 -15.86 22.09 -19.23
CA GLY A 251 -15.29 21.48 -20.45
C GLY A 251 -14.71 22.51 -21.41
N PHE A 252 -15.38 23.66 -21.54
CA PHE A 252 -14.87 24.82 -22.27
C PHE A 252 -13.64 25.46 -21.58
N LEU A 253 -13.66 25.57 -20.24
CA LEU A 253 -12.50 26.04 -19.47
C LEU A 253 -11.35 25.01 -19.37
N LEU A 254 -11.65 23.72 -19.45
CA LEU A 254 -10.70 22.60 -19.52
C LEU A 254 -9.85 22.69 -20.80
N SER A 255 -10.35 23.32 -21.87
CA SER A 255 -9.56 23.61 -23.08
C SER A 255 -8.53 24.75 -22.89
N MET A 256 -8.52 25.42 -21.73
CA MET A 256 -7.72 26.63 -21.50
C MET A 256 -6.79 26.62 -20.27
N GLY A 257 -6.66 25.55 -19.47
CA GLY A 257 -5.73 25.65 -18.33
C GLY A 257 -5.59 24.54 -17.29
N THR A 258 -6.14 23.34 -17.46
CA THR A 258 -6.05 22.27 -16.44
C THR A 258 -4.83 21.36 -16.55
N PHE A 259 -3.75 21.79 -17.20
CA PHE A 259 -2.46 21.15 -16.98
C PHE A 259 -1.99 21.31 -15.53
N ARG A 260 -2.35 22.40 -14.83
CA ARG A 260 -1.81 22.72 -13.49
C ARG A 260 -2.15 21.72 -12.38
N ASN A 261 -3.39 21.22 -12.33
CA ASN A 261 -3.83 20.32 -11.26
C ASN A 261 -3.38 18.88 -11.47
N ILE A 262 -3.29 18.44 -12.73
CA ILE A 262 -2.68 17.15 -13.07
C ILE A 262 -1.17 17.22 -12.80
N PHE A 263 -0.51 18.33 -13.16
CA PHE A 263 0.91 18.53 -12.88
C PHE A 263 1.21 18.61 -11.38
N SER A 264 0.36 19.26 -10.57
CA SER A 264 0.56 19.32 -9.10
C SER A 264 0.35 17.98 -8.40
N PHE A 265 -0.54 17.12 -8.93
CA PHE A 265 -0.73 15.76 -8.44
C PHE A 265 0.50 14.87 -8.73
N PHE A 266 1.11 14.99 -9.91
CA PHE A 266 2.25 14.14 -10.31
C PHE A 266 3.63 14.70 -9.90
N PHE A 267 3.81 16.03 -9.87
CA PHE A 267 5.11 16.68 -9.64
C PHE A 267 5.18 17.46 -8.31
N GLY A 268 4.10 17.45 -7.52
CA GLY A 268 3.99 18.22 -6.29
C GLY A 268 3.67 19.70 -6.53
N PRO A 269 3.28 20.44 -5.47
CA PRO A 269 3.05 21.88 -5.57
C PRO A 269 4.36 22.61 -5.87
N ARG A 270 4.31 23.63 -6.75
CA ARG A 270 5.42 24.59 -6.87
C ARG A 270 5.38 25.51 -5.65
N LEU A 271 6.24 25.23 -4.68
CA LEU A 271 6.39 26.05 -3.48
C LEU A 271 7.16 27.33 -3.84
N SER A 272 6.78 28.46 -3.26
CA SER A 272 7.61 29.65 -3.23
C SER A 272 8.86 29.38 -2.38
N ARG A 273 9.93 30.16 -2.57
CA ARG A 273 11.16 30.01 -1.77
C ARG A 273 10.91 30.09 -0.25
N LYS A 274 9.89 30.85 0.17
CA LYS A 274 9.49 30.98 1.57
C LYS A 274 8.84 29.70 2.08
N GLU A 275 7.87 29.15 1.36
CA GLU A 275 7.19 27.91 1.73
C GLU A 275 8.15 26.69 1.68
N GLU A 276 9.11 26.70 0.75
CA GLU A 276 10.15 25.68 0.69
C GLU A 276 11.08 25.75 1.91
N ALA A 277 11.47 26.94 2.34
CA ALA A 277 12.27 27.14 3.55
C ALA A 277 11.53 26.70 4.82
N GLU A 278 10.25 27.07 4.99
CA GLU A 278 9.42 26.63 6.12
C GLU A 278 9.27 25.10 6.15
N LEU A 279 9.09 24.47 4.98
CA LEU A 279 9.04 23.01 4.89
C LEU A 279 10.40 22.37 5.23
N MET A 280 11.51 22.98 4.82
CA MET A 280 12.85 22.52 5.17
C MET A 280 13.12 22.63 6.66
N GLU A 281 12.65 23.67 7.33
CA GLU A 281 12.76 23.85 8.79
C GLU A 281 11.97 22.76 9.54
N LEU A 282 10.74 22.47 9.12
CA LEU A 282 9.95 21.37 9.67
C LEU A 282 10.60 19.99 9.43
N ARG A 283 11.29 19.81 8.30
CA ARG A 283 12.06 18.59 8.01
C ARG A 283 13.31 18.52 8.88
N LEU A 284 13.99 19.64 9.10
CA LEU A 284 15.15 19.74 9.98
C LEU A 284 14.78 19.36 11.41
N GLY A 285 13.70 19.91 11.97
CA GLY A 285 13.23 19.53 13.32
C GLY A 285 12.87 18.04 13.44
N ARG A 286 12.32 17.42 12.38
CA ARG A 286 12.11 15.96 12.33
C ARG A 286 13.42 15.17 12.27
N LEU A 287 14.43 15.67 11.56
CA LEU A 287 15.75 15.04 11.52
C LEU A 287 16.46 15.17 12.87
N GLU A 288 16.39 16.33 13.51
CA GLU A 288 16.99 16.57 14.84
C GLU A 288 16.38 15.65 15.91
N SER A 289 15.04 15.50 15.92
CA SER A 289 14.37 14.54 16.79
C SER A 289 14.73 13.08 16.48
N THR A 290 14.90 12.73 15.20
CA THR A 290 15.39 11.40 14.81
C THR A 290 16.84 11.19 15.28
N VAL A 291 17.70 12.20 15.14
CA VAL A 291 19.10 12.16 15.58
C VAL A 291 19.19 12.05 17.10
N SER A 292 18.39 12.79 17.86
CA SER A 292 18.38 12.69 19.32
C SER A 292 17.91 11.31 19.79
N GLN A 293 16.88 10.73 19.15
CA GLN A 293 16.45 9.35 19.39
C GLN A 293 17.57 8.34 19.08
N ARG A 294 18.25 8.47 17.94
CA ARG A 294 19.36 7.57 17.57
C ARG A 294 20.57 7.70 18.51
N LYS A 295 20.89 8.90 18.99
CA LYS A 295 21.92 9.11 20.01
C LYS A 295 21.57 8.37 21.31
N LEU A 296 20.33 8.46 21.74
CA LEU A 296 19.81 7.75 22.92
C LEU A 296 19.83 6.23 22.74
N GLU A 297 19.56 5.71 21.55
CA GLU A 297 19.69 4.28 21.22
C GLU A 297 21.16 3.84 21.24
N LEU A 298 22.08 4.65 20.69
CA LEU A 298 23.51 4.36 20.68
C LEU A 298 24.10 4.34 22.10
N GLU A 299 23.72 5.31 22.94
CA GLU A 299 24.10 5.35 24.35
C GLU A 299 23.65 4.08 25.08
N ARG A 300 22.41 3.63 24.84
CA ARG A 300 21.85 2.39 25.40
C ARG A 300 22.54 1.13 24.90
N GLN A 301 23.02 1.12 23.65
CA GLN A 301 23.79 -0.01 23.13
C GLN A 301 25.19 -0.09 23.75
N ALA A 302 25.83 1.06 23.97
CA ALA A 302 27.20 1.14 24.48
C ALA A 302 27.30 1.00 26.01
N ALA A 303 26.33 1.49 26.77
CA ALA A 303 26.40 1.55 28.23
C ALA A 303 25.79 0.31 28.92
N ASN A 304 26.57 -0.35 29.77
CA ASN A 304 26.09 -1.49 30.58
C ASN A 304 25.16 -1.10 31.73
N CYS A 305 25.21 0.17 32.17
CA CYS A 305 24.35 0.75 33.18
C CYS A 305 23.96 2.17 32.77
N ILE A 306 22.68 2.53 32.89
CA ILE A 306 22.18 3.88 32.58
C ILE A 306 21.69 4.52 33.86
N LEU A 307 22.18 5.73 34.15
CA LEU A 307 21.79 6.50 35.33
C LEU A 307 20.32 6.94 35.21
N VAL A 308 19.50 6.63 36.21
CA VAL A 308 18.10 7.05 36.27
C VAL A 308 17.95 8.29 37.15
N ALA A 309 18.40 8.20 38.40
CA ALA A 309 18.36 9.28 39.38
C ALA A 309 19.23 8.98 40.60
N PRO A 310 19.59 9.99 41.41
CA PRO A 310 20.03 9.79 42.79
C PRO A 310 18.92 9.09 43.61
N LEU A 311 19.30 8.19 44.52
CA LEU A 311 18.35 7.44 45.36
C LEU A 311 17.48 8.37 46.21
N ALA A 312 18.03 9.51 46.66
CA ALA A 312 17.34 10.52 47.44
C ALA A 312 16.25 11.27 46.66
N GLU A 313 16.29 11.28 45.32
CA GLU A 313 15.29 11.95 44.47
C GLU A 313 14.04 11.09 44.25
N LEU A 314 14.13 9.78 44.52
CA LEU A 314 13.00 8.87 44.35
C LEU A 314 11.97 9.06 45.46
N ASN A 315 10.69 9.11 45.05
CA ASN A 315 9.55 9.28 45.94
C ASN A 315 8.63 8.05 45.85
N SER A 316 7.91 7.76 46.93
CA SER A 316 6.90 6.69 46.99
C SER A 316 5.56 7.09 46.36
N VAL A 317 5.26 8.40 46.25
CA VAL A 317 3.98 8.94 45.76
C VAL A 317 4.06 9.36 44.28
N THR A 318 5.16 9.98 43.88
CA THR A 318 5.34 10.48 42.50
C THR A 318 6.59 9.84 41.90
N GLY A 319 6.39 8.99 40.92
CA GLY A 319 7.48 8.30 40.22
C GLY A 319 8.16 9.19 39.18
N LYS A 320 9.43 8.91 38.91
CA LYS A 320 10.20 9.59 37.88
C LYS A 320 10.17 8.79 36.58
N TYR A 321 9.75 9.40 35.48
CA TYR A 321 9.81 8.76 34.17
C TYR A 321 11.25 8.65 33.68
N PHE A 322 11.56 7.51 33.09
CA PHE A 322 12.79 7.30 32.33
C PHE A 322 12.50 6.35 31.16
N ILE A 323 13.48 6.18 30.28
CA ILE A 323 13.36 5.30 29.11
C ILE A 323 14.31 4.12 29.29
N ASP A 324 13.80 2.89 29.18
CA ASP A 324 14.56 1.66 29.34
C ASP A 324 15.49 1.34 28.16
N TYR A 325 16.18 0.19 28.19
CA TYR A 325 17.06 -0.27 27.11
C TYR A 325 16.33 -0.59 25.79
N LYS A 326 15.03 -0.90 25.84
CA LYS A 326 14.17 -1.19 24.69
C LYS A 326 13.46 0.04 24.15
N MET A 327 13.90 1.25 24.54
CA MET A 327 13.27 2.52 24.20
C MET A 327 11.79 2.59 24.62
N GLN A 328 11.41 1.86 25.67
CA GLN A 328 10.07 1.91 26.26
C GLN A 328 10.07 2.81 27.50
N PRO A 329 8.97 3.51 27.79
CA PRO A 329 8.86 4.32 28.99
C PRO A 329 8.73 3.44 30.23
N ALA A 330 9.40 3.87 31.30
CA ALA A 330 9.41 3.22 32.61
C ALA A 330 9.31 4.28 33.71
N ILE A 331 8.96 3.85 34.92
CA ILE A 331 8.76 4.71 36.08
C ILE A 331 9.57 4.17 37.25
N ALA A 332 10.30 5.07 37.91
CA ALA A 332 11.10 4.80 39.09
C ALA A 332 10.42 5.37 40.35
N PHE A 333 10.16 4.50 41.33
CA PHE A 333 9.61 4.85 42.65
C PHE A 333 10.61 4.49 43.75
N LYS A 334 10.37 5.02 44.96
CA LYS A 334 10.97 4.53 46.20
C LYS A 334 10.00 3.55 46.87
N GLY A 335 10.41 2.29 46.97
CA GLY A 335 9.67 1.23 47.64
C GLY A 335 9.56 1.44 49.15
N LYS A 336 8.66 0.70 49.80
CA LYS A 336 8.44 0.77 51.25
C LYS A 336 9.65 0.32 52.06
N ASP A 337 10.48 -0.55 51.47
CA ASP A 337 11.76 -1.02 51.97
C ASP A 337 12.88 0.03 51.86
N GLY A 338 12.59 1.23 51.34
CA GLY A 338 13.57 2.29 51.09
C GLY A 338 14.40 2.07 49.82
N LEU A 339 14.20 0.95 49.11
CA LEU A 339 14.92 0.58 47.89
C LEU A 339 14.19 1.09 46.64
N PRO A 340 14.86 1.20 45.49
CA PRO A 340 14.22 1.53 44.22
C PRO A 340 13.19 0.48 43.80
N LEU A 341 12.14 0.94 43.14
CA LEU A 341 11.13 0.11 42.51
C LEU A 341 10.91 0.62 41.08
N PHE A 342 11.38 -0.15 40.09
CA PHE A 342 11.25 0.21 38.68
C PHE A 342 10.17 -0.63 38.01
N ILE A 343 9.24 0.01 37.34
CA ILE A 343 8.12 -0.63 36.65
C ILE A 343 7.94 -0.03 35.26
N SER A 344 7.49 -0.82 34.29
CA SER A 344 7.18 -0.28 32.96
C SER A 344 6.03 0.72 33.02
N ALA A 345 6.15 1.82 32.28
CA ALA A 345 5.08 2.80 32.11
C ALA A 345 4.17 2.43 30.93
N LYS A 346 4.39 1.30 30.25
CA LYS A 346 3.64 0.89 29.07
C LYS A 346 2.47 -0.02 29.47
N CYS A 347 1.25 0.47 29.29
CA CYS A 347 0.04 -0.31 29.57
C CYS A 347 -0.01 -1.59 28.73
N THR A 348 -0.29 -2.73 29.36
CA THR A 348 -0.37 -4.06 28.73
C THR A 348 -1.59 -4.26 27.82
N HIS A 349 -2.54 -3.31 27.81
CA HIS A 349 -3.70 -3.37 26.91
C HIS A 349 -3.36 -2.94 25.47
N LEU A 350 -2.99 -1.67 25.28
CA LEU A 350 -2.70 -1.08 23.95
C LEU A 350 -1.42 -0.23 23.91
N GLY A 351 -0.63 -0.22 25.00
CA GLY A 351 0.65 0.50 25.05
C GLY A 351 0.59 1.98 25.39
N CYS A 352 -0.56 2.51 25.86
CA CYS A 352 -0.62 3.88 26.41
C CYS A 352 0.36 4.05 27.58
N THR A 353 0.91 5.26 27.74
CA THR A 353 1.72 5.60 28.92
C THR A 353 0.84 5.72 30.17
N VAL A 354 1.21 4.99 31.22
CA VAL A 354 0.56 4.98 32.54
C VAL A 354 1.06 6.18 33.35
N SER A 355 0.19 6.77 34.18
CA SER A 355 0.53 7.89 35.08
C SER A 355 1.61 7.51 36.10
N ASN A 356 2.39 8.48 36.54
CA ASN A 356 3.44 8.33 37.56
C ASN A 356 2.98 8.68 38.97
N LYS A 357 1.72 9.10 39.15
CA LYS A 357 1.18 9.42 40.46
C LYS A 357 0.47 8.21 41.05
N VAL A 358 0.89 7.83 42.25
CA VAL A 358 0.31 6.73 43.02
C VAL A 358 -0.91 7.24 43.78
N ASP A 359 -1.99 6.47 43.76
CA ASP A 359 -3.20 6.73 44.54
C ASP A 359 -3.07 6.23 45.99
N ASP A 360 -4.08 6.49 46.82
CA ASP A 360 -4.08 6.10 48.24
C ASP A 360 -4.03 4.57 48.45
N GLN A 361 -4.28 3.78 47.40
CA GLN A 361 -4.23 2.32 47.41
C GLN A 361 -2.91 1.76 46.87
N GLY A 362 -1.93 2.59 46.53
CA GLY A 362 -0.65 2.13 45.98
C GLY A 362 -0.72 1.80 44.48
N LYS A 363 -1.69 2.33 43.73
CA LYS A 363 -1.90 2.03 42.31
C LYS A 363 -1.65 3.23 41.42
N ILE A 364 -1.30 2.95 40.16
CA ILE A 364 -1.10 3.95 39.10
C ILE A 364 -2.16 3.79 38.01
N LEU A 365 -2.66 4.92 37.51
CA LEU A 365 -3.78 4.98 36.57
C LEU A 365 -3.30 5.06 35.11
N CYS A 366 -3.86 4.22 34.25
CA CYS A 366 -3.84 4.41 32.79
C CYS A 366 -5.07 5.22 32.34
N PRO A 367 -4.91 6.42 31.76
CA PRO A 367 -6.02 7.32 31.45
C PRO A 367 -6.88 6.88 30.26
N CYS A 368 -6.41 5.94 29.43
CA CYS A 368 -7.09 5.55 28.19
C CYS A 368 -8.43 4.81 28.44
N HIS A 369 -8.43 3.81 29.33
CA HIS A 369 -9.62 3.03 29.70
C HIS A 369 -9.65 2.69 31.19
N VAL A 370 -9.09 3.58 32.02
CA VAL A 370 -9.19 3.53 33.49
C VAL A 370 -8.71 2.20 34.10
N SER A 371 -7.55 1.71 33.62
CA SER A 371 -6.88 0.54 34.21
C SER A 371 -5.96 1.00 35.32
N TYR A 372 -6.14 0.46 36.53
CA TYR A 372 -5.29 0.71 37.69
C TYR A 372 -4.33 -0.45 37.88
N PHE A 373 -3.05 -0.14 38.03
CA PHE A 373 -2.01 -1.15 38.26
C PHE A 373 -1.38 -0.94 39.62
N ASP A 374 -1.27 -1.99 40.41
CA ASP A 374 -0.54 -1.98 41.67
C ASP A 374 0.97 -1.82 41.41
N ILE A 375 1.64 -0.90 42.10
CA ILE A 375 3.07 -0.62 41.83
C ILE A 375 4.00 -1.76 42.27
N GLU A 376 3.63 -2.54 43.28
CA GLU A 376 4.49 -3.59 43.83
C GLU A 376 4.35 -4.89 43.04
N THR A 377 3.12 -5.25 42.65
CA THR A 377 2.85 -6.50 41.92
C THR A 377 2.70 -6.31 40.41
N GLY A 378 2.48 -5.06 39.97
CA GLY A 378 2.16 -4.73 38.59
C GLY A 378 0.75 -5.15 38.17
N GLN A 379 -0.03 -5.81 39.03
CA GLN A 379 -1.30 -6.41 38.63
C GLN A 379 -2.37 -5.35 38.33
N PRO A 380 -3.11 -5.49 37.21
CA PRO A 380 -4.27 -4.67 36.93
C PRO A 380 -5.45 -5.03 37.85
N ASN A 381 -6.39 -4.11 38.02
CA ASN A 381 -7.69 -4.40 38.62
C ASN A 381 -8.47 -5.43 37.77
N ALA A 382 -9.23 -6.32 38.42
CA ALA A 382 -9.94 -7.43 37.77
C ALA A 382 -10.87 -6.98 36.62
N ASP A 383 -11.53 -5.85 36.82
CA ASP A 383 -12.51 -5.29 35.89
C ASP A 383 -11.87 -4.47 34.75
N ALA A 384 -10.55 -4.31 34.72
CA ALA A 384 -9.89 -3.55 33.66
C ALA A 384 -9.74 -4.35 32.35
N PRO A 385 -9.65 -3.65 31.20
CA PRO A 385 -9.27 -4.25 29.92
C PRO A 385 -7.87 -4.87 29.92
N ALA A 386 -6.92 -4.33 30.70
CA ALA A 386 -5.59 -4.90 30.86
C ALA A 386 -5.67 -6.19 31.70
N LYS A 387 -5.17 -7.31 31.17
CA LYS A 387 -5.17 -8.62 31.85
C LYS A 387 -3.81 -9.07 32.34
N GLU A 388 -2.73 -8.49 31.82
CA GLU A 388 -1.36 -8.80 32.21
C GLU A 388 -0.77 -7.74 33.14
N PRO A 389 0.09 -8.12 34.10
CA PRO A 389 0.75 -7.18 34.98
C PRO A 389 1.79 -6.34 34.25
N LEU A 390 2.02 -5.13 34.73
CA LEU A 390 3.15 -4.31 34.28
C LEU A 390 4.47 -4.98 34.73
N PRO A 391 5.43 -5.19 33.81
CA PRO A 391 6.69 -5.82 34.16
C PRO A 391 7.57 -4.88 35.00
N HIS A 392 8.14 -5.42 36.07
CA HIS A 392 9.20 -4.76 36.82
C HIS A 392 10.54 -4.85 36.10
N LEU A 393 11.36 -3.83 36.30
CA LEU A 393 12.69 -3.72 35.70
C LEU A 393 13.76 -3.89 36.78
N GLY A 394 14.86 -4.55 36.42
CA GLY A 394 16.02 -4.67 37.30
C GLY A 394 16.73 -3.33 37.50
N TRP A 395 17.34 -3.16 38.66
CA TRP A 395 18.09 -1.97 39.01
C TRP A 395 19.37 -2.31 39.76
N VAL A 396 20.33 -1.39 39.70
CA VAL A 396 21.61 -1.47 40.39
C VAL A 396 21.87 -0.13 41.07
N ILE A 397 22.31 -0.18 42.32
CA ILE A 397 22.73 1.00 43.08
C ILE A 397 24.25 0.99 43.13
N MET A 398 24.84 2.12 42.75
CA MET A 398 26.29 2.31 42.79
C MET A 398 26.65 3.55 43.60
N ASP A 399 27.82 3.52 44.25
CA ASP A 399 28.43 4.70 44.85
C ASP A 399 29.05 5.61 43.77
N GLU A 400 29.56 6.78 44.17
CA GLU A 400 30.23 7.73 43.26
C GLU A 400 31.50 7.18 42.61
N ARG A 401 32.07 6.10 43.17
CA ARG A 401 33.27 5.42 42.67
C ARG A 401 32.92 4.23 41.76
N GLY A 402 31.64 3.98 41.48
CA GLY A 402 31.16 2.89 40.63
C GLY A 402 31.12 1.52 41.31
N LYS A 403 31.27 1.44 42.63
CA LYS A 403 31.12 0.19 43.38
C LYS A 403 29.64 -0.15 43.54
N VAL A 404 29.25 -1.36 43.14
CA VAL A 404 27.88 -1.87 43.32
C VAL A 404 27.61 -2.10 44.81
N LEU A 405 26.56 -1.45 45.33
CA LEU A 405 26.13 -1.55 46.72
C LEU A 405 25.00 -2.57 46.89
N ALA A 406 24.02 -2.52 45.99
CA ALA A 406 22.90 -3.45 45.93
C ALA A 406 22.34 -3.54 44.51
N SER A 407 21.71 -4.65 44.16
CA SER A 407 21.01 -4.83 42.90
C SER A 407 19.77 -5.70 43.08
N ARG A 408 18.78 -5.49 42.22
CA ARG A 408 17.59 -6.34 42.10
C ARG A 408 17.39 -6.73 40.65
N ASN A 409 17.18 -8.02 40.39
CA ASN A 409 16.86 -8.49 39.04
C ASN A 409 15.36 -8.28 38.73
N ALA A 410 14.97 -8.44 37.46
CA ALA A 410 13.58 -8.30 37.04
C ALA A 410 12.63 -9.36 37.66
N LYS A 411 13.17 -10.43 38.25
CA LYS A 411 12.41 -11.48 38.95
C LYS A 411 12.23 -11.20 40.45
N GLY A 412 12.75 -10.08 40.95
CA GLY A 412 12.59 -9.63 42.34
C GLY A 412 13.68 -10.10 43.31
N GLU A 413 14.68 -10.86 42.87
CA GLU A 413 15.78 -11.31 43.73
C GLU A 413 16.74 -10.14 43.98
N THR A 414 16.98 -9.84 45.26
CA THR A 414 17.83 -8.73 45.70
C THR A 414 19.16 -9.26 46.22
N THR A 415 20.27 -8.67 45.77
CA THR A 415 21.62 -9.00 46.25
C THR A 415 22.31 -7.75 46.80
N GLY A 416 22.88 -7.85 48.00
CA GLY A 416 23.52 -6.73 48.73
C GLY A 416 22.63 -6.11 49.82
N ALA A 417 23.21 -5.23 50.63
CA ALA A 417 22.51 -4.50 51.70
C ALA A 417 23.00 -3.06 51.77
N ILE A 418 22.08 -2.09 51.88
CA ILE A 418 22.41 -0.68 52.01
C ILE A 418 22.46 -0.33 53.50
N THR A 419 23.62 0.07 54.00
CA THR A 419 23.74 0.66 55.35
C THR A 419 23.33 2.14 55.28
N ALA A 420 22.55 2.63 56.24
CA ALA A 420 21.89 3.95 56.21
C ALA A 420 22.79 5.18 55.97
N LEU A 421 24.11 5.09 56.20
CA LEU A 421 25.09 6.16 55.93
C LEU A 421 25.44 6.32 54.44
N THR A 422 25.05 5.38 53.59
CA THR A 422 25.37 5.36 52.15
C THR A 422 24.26 5.92 51.26
N GLU A 423 23.06 6.18 51.80
CA GLU A 423 21.88 6.60 51.02
C GLU A 423 22.02 7.98 50.36
N ALA A 424 22.70 8.93 51.00
CA ALA A 424 22.78 10.31 50.52
C ALA A 424 23.53 10.48 49.20
N ASN A 425 24.51 9.61 48.92
CA ASN A 425 25.37 9.68 47.72
C ASN A 425 25.14 8.49 46.75
N ALA A 426 24.14 7.65 47.02
CA ALA A 426 23.82 6.49 46.18
C ALA A 426 23.08 6.91 44.90
N ARG A 427 23.52 6.39 43.76
CA ARG A 427 22.89 6.60 42.45
C ARG A 427 22.26 5.31 41.96
N VAL A 428 21.08 5.42 41.38
CA VAL A 428 20.30 4.29 40.87
C VAL A 428 20.42 4.22 39.36
N TYR A 429 20.73 3.03 38.87
CA TYR A 429 20.93 2.70 37.47
C TYR A 429 20.00 1.58 37.05
N ILE A 430 19.58 1.59 35.79
CA ILE A 430 19.05 0.39 35.14
C ILE A 430 20.23 -0.42 34.60
N ALA A 431 20.23 -1.73 34.84
CA ALA A 431 21.24 -2.64 34.33
C ALA A 431 20.71 -3.42 33.14
N LYS A 432 21.58 -3.64 32.16
CA LYS A 432 21.30 -4.49 31.00
C LYS A 432 21.11 -5.94 31.48
N SER A 433 20.01 -6.59 31.08
CA SER A 433 19.72 -7.97 31.52
C SER A 433 20.73 -8.95 30.91
N GLN A 434 21.04 -10.07 31.59
CA GLN A 434 22.00 -11.07 31.07
C GLN A 434 21.50 -11.77 29.79
N GLU A 435 20.19 -11.80 29.54
CA GLU A 435 19.60 -12.31 28.29
C GLU A 435 19.85 -11.38 27.09
N GLU A 436 20.19 -10.11 27.30
CA GLU A 436 20.43 -9.10 26.26
C GLU A 436 21.93 -8.84 26.00
N SER A 437 22.80 -9.61 26.66
CA SER A 437 24.25 -9.57 26.54
C SER A 437 24.82 -10.69 25.63
N ALA A 438 23.97 -11.62 25.19
CA ALA A 438 24.28 -12.66 24.21
C ALA A 438 23.78 -12.25 22.83
#